data_AF-A0A1V9G1Z1-F1
#
_entry.id   AF-A0A1V9G1Z1-F1
#
_cell.length_a   1.000
_cell.length_b   1.000
_cell.length_c   1.000
_cell.angle_alpha   90.00
_cell.angle_beta   90.00
_cell.angle_gamma   90.00
#
_symmetry.space_group_name_H-M   'P 1'
#
loop_
_entity.id
_entity.type
_entity.pdbx_description
1 polymer ?
#
loop_
_entity_poly.entity_id
_entity_poly.type
_entity_poly.pdbx_seq_one_letter_code
_entity_poly.pdbx_strand_id
1 'polypeptide(L)'
;MRGTWIILLIMVFIGAGMYFWFTRKPKPAHSDTIVFKNTADSIVKKMQVYLGDDPKEVMYLDSAWMLSDSTPLKKVLDGVPQDTMNKQYSNITLFITYDHQSYYDLELQKPDPKQAYTISLEVEPMSDSDTLVVDGLIIPQKGDAMHFASPMMKMYSRFVITYNHKLPQPPPDSTAIRGHEPSKTITILKN
;
A
#
# COMPACT_ATOMS: atom_id res chain seq x y z
N MET A 1 -20.59 57.31 -17.44
CA MET A 1 -19.23 56.79 -17.73
C MET A 1 -18.47 56.25 -16.49
N ARG A 2 -18.97 56.37 -15.24
CA ARG A 2 -18.26 55.90 -14.03
C ARG A 2 -18.50 54.41 -13.66
N GLY A 3 -19.63 53.81 -14.06
CA GLY A 3 -19.98 52.42 -13.72
C GLY A 3 -19.16 51.37 -14.48
N THR A 4 -18.72 51.68 -15.70
CA THR A 4 -17.96 50.75 -16.56
C THR A 4 -16.61 50.37 -15.95
N TRP A 5 -15.95 51.31 -15.25
CA TRP A 5 -14.66 51.08 -14.58
C TRP A 5 -14.78 50.17 -13.35
N ILE A 6 -15.90 50.25 -12.64
CA ILE A 6 -16.16 49.41 -11.45
C ILE A 6 -16.36 47.96 -11.87
N ILE A 7 -17.12 47.73 -12.95
CA ILE A 7 -17.36 46.39 -13.49
C ILE A 7 -16.05 45.74 -13.98
N LEU A 8 -15.19 46.53 -14.62
CA LEU A 8 -13.91 46.07 -15.13
C LEU A 8 -12.96 45.66 -14.00
N LEU A 9 -12.92 46.44 -12.92
CA LEU A 9 -12.18 46.11 -11.70
C LEU A 9 -12.68 44.79 -11.06
N ILE A 10 -14.00 44.61 -10.96
CA ILE A 10 -14.59 43.39 -10.39
C ILE A 10 -14.23 42.16 -11.25
N MET A 11 -14.28 42.28 -12.59
CA MET A 11 -13.87 41.18 -13.48
C MET A 11 -12.40 40.80 -13.31
N VAL A 12 -11.50 41.78 -13.14
CA VAL A 12 -10.08 41.50 -12.90
C VAL A 12 -9.88 40.79 -11.55
N PHE A 13 -10.59 41.21 -10.50
CA PHE A 13 -10.54 40.55 -9.20
C PHE A 13 -11.08 39.12 -9.24
N ILE A 14 -12.18 38.87 -9.96
CA ILE A 14 -12.74 37.51 -10.14
C ILE A 14 -11.77 36.63 -10.93
N GLY A 15 -11.21 37.16 -12.03
CA GLY A 15 -10.23 36.45 -12.85
C GLY A 15 -8.96 36.07 -12.07
N ALA A 16 -8.43 37.00 -11.27
CA ALA A 16 -7.29 36.75 -10.39
C ALA A 16 -7.63 35.71 -9.30
N GLY A 17 -8.83 35.80 -8.72
CA GLY A 17 -9.32 34.84 -7.73
C GLY A 17 -9.43 33.42 -8.30
N MET A 18 -10.00 33.27 -9.49
CA MET A 18 -10.06 31.98 -10.19
C MET A 18 -8.67 31.47 -10.56
N TYR A 19 -7.80 32.32 -11.11
CA TYR A 19 -6.43 31.93 -11.46
C TYR A 19 -5.67 31.40 -10.24
N PHE A 20 -5.78 32.08 -9.09
CA PHE A 20 -5.14 31.67 -7.85
C PHE A 20 -5.74 30.38 -7.27
N TRP A 21 -7.05 30.18 -7.42
CA TRP A 21 -7.72 28.96 -6.97
C TRP A 21 -7.31 27.75 -7.82
N PHE A 22 -7.20 27.91 -9.14
CA PHE A 22 -6.80 26.83 -10.05
C PHE A 22 -5.28 26.57 -10.10
N THR A 23 -4.43 27.53 -9.72
CA THR A 23 -2.96 27.33 -9.63
C THR A 23 -2.49 26.78 -8.29
N ARG A 24 -3.37 26.63 -7.29
CA ARG A 24 -3.03 25.93 -6.04
C ARG A 24 -2.77 24.45 -6.33
N LYS A 25 -1.49 24.11 -6.50
CA LYS A 25 -1.05 22.72 -6.48
C LYS A 25 -1.46 22.09 -5.14
N PRO A 26 -2.02 20.88 -5.14
CA PRO A 26 -2.38 20.20 -3.90
C PRO A 26 -1.13 20.11 -3.00
N LYS A 27 -1.30 20.48 -1.72
CA LYS A 27 -0.20 20.38 -0.75
C LYS A 27 0.29 18.92 -0.71
N PRO A 28 1.61 18.68 -0.61
CA PRO A 28 2.11 17.33 -0.47
C PRO A 28 1.52 16.69 0.79
N ALA A 29 0.77 15.60 0.59
CA ALA A 29 0.24 14.76 1.66
C ALA A 29 1.34 14.43 2.68
N HIS A 30 1.00 14.58 3.95
CA HIS A 30 1.93 14.39 5.08
C HIS A 30 2.10 12.92 5.44
N SER A 31 1.18 12.07 4.99
CA SER A 31 1.12 10.64 5.22
C SER A 31 0.88 9.91 3.90
N ASP A 32 1.14 8.61 3.90
CA ASP A 32 0.59 7.72 2.89
C ASP A 32 -0.87 7.45 3.19
N THR A 33 -1.64 7.16 2.15
CA THR A 33 -3.05 6.80 2.27
C THR A 33 -3.29 5.45 1.60
N ILE A 34 -3.97 4.55 2.31
CA ILE A 34 -4.47 3.30 1.75
C ILE A 34 -5.99 3.45 1.63
N VAL A 35 -6.54 3.13 0.47
CA VAL A 35 -7.98 3.26 0.19
C VAL A 35 -8.49 2.07 -0.61
N PHE A 36 -9.56 1.45 -0.13
CA PHE A 36 -10.37 0.52 -0.91
C PHE A 36 -11.30 1.32 -1.83
N LYS A 37 -11.15 1.15 -3.14
CA LYS A 37 -12.02 1.73 -4.17
C LYS A 37 -12.81 0.62 -4.84
N ASN A 38 -14.05 0.93 -5.20
CA ASN A 38 -14.98 0.03 -5.90
C ASN A 38 -15.19 -1.36 -5.25
N THR A 39 -14.67 -1.57 -4.04
CA THR A 39 -14.80 -2.82 -3.29
C THR A 39 -16.11 -2.78 -2.52
N ALA A 40 -16.90 -3.85 -2.59
CA ALA A 40 -18.16 -3.92 -1.87
C ALA A 40 -17.96 -3.79 -0.35
N ASP A 41 -18.83 -3.04 0.33
CA ASP A 41 -18.76 -2.81 1.79
C ASP A 41 -18.75 -4.11 2.60
N SER A 42 -19.42 -5.16 2.10
CA SER A 42 -19.45 -6.49 2.71
C SER A 42 -18.08 -7.16 2.73
N ILE A 43 -17.25 -6.89 1.71
CA ILE A 43 -15.87 -7.36 1.61
C ILE A 43 -15.00 -6.45 2.50
N VAL A 44 -15.10 -5.13 2.35
CA VAL A 44 -14.29 -4.16 3.11
C VAL A 44 -14.35 -4.41 4.62
N LYS A 45 -15.54 -4.67 5.18
CA LYS A 45 -15.72 -4.96 6.61
C LYS A 45 -14.94 -6.17 7.13
N LYS A 46 -14.54 -7.08 6.23
CA LYS A 46 -13.77 -8.29 6.52
C LYS A 46 -12.29 -8.15 6.14
N MET A 47 -11.91 -7.05 5.51
CA MET A 47 -10.54 -6.76 5.15
C MET A 47 -9.79 -6.19 6.35
N GLN A 48 -8.55 -6.65 6.51
CA GLN A 48 -7.60 -6.05 7.43
C GLN A 48 -6.28 -5.86 6.71
N VAL A 49 -5.54 -4.81 7.06
CA VAL A 49 -4.20 -4.57 6.52
C VAL A 49 -3.23 -4.44 7.67
N TYR A 50 -2.23 -5.32 7.69
CA TYR A 50 -1.12 -5.29 8.63
C TYR A 50 0.14 -4.78 7.95
N LEU A 51 1.05 -4.24 8.75
CA LEU A 51 2.27 -3.59 8.29
C LEU A 51 3.46 -4.20 9.01
N GLY A 52 4.46 -4.61 8.22
CA GLY A 52 5.79 -4.95 8.69
C GLY A 52 6.81 -3.99 8.09
N ASP A 53 7.62 -3.36 8.94
CA ASP A 53 8.75 -2.53 8.53
C ASP A 53 9.93 -3.44 8.16
N ASP A 54 10.23 -3.51 6.86
CA ASP A 54 11.24 -4.38 6.25
C ASP A 54 11.40 -5.79 6.90
N PRO A 55 10.33 -6.60 7.01
CA PRO A 55 10.39 -7.85 7.75
C PRO A 55 11.19 -8.89 6.98
N LYS A 56 12.13 -9.58 7.64
CA LYS A 56 12.84 -10.74 7.08
C LYS A 56 11.99 -12.01 7.16
N GLU A 57 11.25 -12.13 8.25
CA GLU A 57 10.39 -13.25 8.54
C GLU A 57 9.13 -12.74 9.24
N VAL A 58 7.98 -13.25 8.81
CA VAL A 58 6.68 -12.98 9.40
C VAL A 58 5.97 -14.29 9.66
N MET A 59 5.43 -14.42 10.86
CA MET A 59 4.68 -15.58 11.31
C MET A 59 3.21 -15.24 11.40
N TYR A 60 2.38 -16.20 11.03
CA TYR A 60 0.97 -16.21 11.38
C TYR A 60 0.72 -17.39 12.31
N LEU A 61 0.37 -17.11 13.56
CA LEU A 61 0.11 -18.11 14.60
C LEU A 61 -1.15 -17.72 15.36
N ASP A 62 -2.05 -18.67 15.57
CA ASP A 62 -3.24 -18.51 16.42
C ASP A 62 -4.05 -17.23 16.10
N SER A 63 -4.24 -16.98 14.80
CA SER A 63 -4.94 -15.81 14.24
C SER A 63 -4.25 -14.45 14.43
N ALA A 64 -2.96 -14.44 14.76
CA ALA A 64 -2.18 -13.23 14.91
C ALA A 64 -1.00 -13.19 13.93
N TRP A 65 -0.78 -12.03 13.32
CA TRP A 65 0.41 -11.72 12.54
C TRP A 65 1.51 -11.16 13.43
N MET A 66 2.69 -11.77 13.36
CA MET A 66 3.83 -11.42 14.23
C MET A 66 5.14 -11.42 13.44
N LEU A 67 6.09 -10.62 13.89
CA LEU A 67 7.49 -10.72 13.50
C LEU A 67 8.16 -11.93 14.18
N SER A 68 9.32 -12.34 13.68
CA SER A 68 10.15 -13.42 14.28
C SER A 68 10.51 -13.20 15.76
N ASP A 69 10.55 -11.96 16.23
CA ASP A 69 10.80 -11.60 17.63
C ASP A 69 9.51 -11.62 18.48
N SER A 70 8.41 -12.15 17.95
CA SER A 70 7.07 -12.19 18.55
C SER A 70 6.40 -10.83 18.71
N THR A 71 6.91 -9.77 18.08
CA THR A 71 6.22 -8.47 18.04
C THR A 71 5.01 -8.55 17.11
N PRO A 72 3.78 -8.22 17.56
CA PRO A 72 2.61 -8.16 16.68
C PRO A 72 2.78 -7.13 15.57
N LEU A 73 2.34 -7.47 14.34
CA LEU A 73 2.32 -6.50 13.26
C LEU A 73 1.35 -5.36 13.55
N LYS A 74 1.72 -4.16 13.13
CA LYS A 74 0.85 -3.00 13.25
C LYS A 74 -0.33 -3.15 12.28
N LYS A 75 -1.55 -3.12 12.80
CA LYS A 75 -2.77 -3.07 11.99
C LYS A 75 -3.07 -1.62 11.58
N VAL A 76 -3.22 -1.40 10.28
CA VAL A 76 -3.42 -0.08 9.66
C VAL A 76 -4.83 0.09 9.12
N LEU A 77 -5.48 -0.99 8.71
CA LEU A 77 -6.89 -1.01 8.33
C LEU A 77 -7.57 -2.19 9.04
N ASP A 78 -8.78 -1.95 9.53
CA ASP A 78 -9.63 -2.96 10.17
C ASP A 78 -11.09 -2.72 9.82
N GLY A 79 -11.57 -3.34 8.75
CA GLY A 79 -12.96 -3.20 8.33
C GLY A 79 -13.37 -1.81 7.83
N VAL A 80 -12.40 -0.94 7.54
CA VAL A 80 -12.63 0.46 7.11
C VAL A 80 -12.13 0.69 5.68
N PRO A 81 -12.79 1.56 4.91
CA PRO A 81 -12.47 1.76 3.49
C PRO A 81 -11.19 2.56 3.26
N GLN A 82 -10.70 3.33 4.24
CA GLN A 82 -9.47 4.10 4.10
C GLN A 82 -8.83 4.40 5.45
N ASP A 83 -7.51 4.54 5.45
CA ASP A 83 -6.72 5.05 6.57
C ASP A 83 -5.36 5.54 6.06
N THR A 84 -4.60 6.15 6.96
CA THR A 84 -3.30 6.75 6.69
C THR A 84 -2.20 6.04 7.46
N MET A 85 -1.01 6.04 6.88
CA MET A 85 0.19 5.48 7.53
C MET A 85 1.38 6.42 7.42
N ASN A 86 2.39 6.15 8.25
CA ASN A 86 3.64 6.88 8.18
C ASN A 86 4.27 6.70 6.80
N LYS A 87 4.68 7.79 6.16
CA LYS A 87 5.36 7.75 4.87
C LYS A 87 6.87 7.51 4.98
N GLN A 88 7.44 7.70 6.17
CA GLN A 88 8.88 7.59 6.43
C GLN A 88 9.32 6.12 6.48
N TYR A 89 9.40 5.48 5.33
CA TYR A 89 9.98 4.15 5.15
C TYR A 89 10.70 4.07 3.81
N SER A 90 11.72 3.23 3.74
CA SER A 90 12.39 2.84 2.49
C SER A 90 11.81 1.54 1.93
N ASN A 91 11.49 0.59 2.81
CA ASN A 91 10.89 -0.69 2.45
C ASN A 91 9.84 -1.07 3.50
N ILE A 92 8.66 -1.49 3.04
CA ILE A 92 7.57 -1.94 3.90
C ILE A 92 6.82 -3.07 3.22
N THR A 93 6.28 -3.98 4.01
CA THR A 93 5.40 -5.04 3.49
C THR A 93 4.01 -4.86 4.09
N LEU A 94 3.01 -4.74 3.23
CA LEU A 94 1.60 -4.69 3.61
C LEU A 94 0.99 -6.07 3.46
N PHE A 95 0.40 -6.59 4.52
CA PHE A 95 -0.32 -7.87 4.53
C PHE A 95 -1.82 -7.56 4.50
N ILE A 96 -2.41 -7.70 3.31
CA ILE A 96 -3.83 -7.51 3.05
C ILE A 96 -4.52 -8.85 3.30
N THR A 97 -5.41 -8.92 4.27
CA THR A 97 -6.04 -10.17 4.71
C THR A 97 -7.55 -10.08 4.61
N TYR A 98 -8.20 -11.18 4.26
CA TYR A 98 -9.65 -11.29 4.19
C TYR A 98 -10.15 -12.42 5.09
N ASP A 99 -10.95 -12.06 6.11
CA ASP A 99 -11.70 -12.98 6.98
C ASP A 99 -10.88 -14.16 7.55
N HIS A 100 -9.57 -13.99 7.76
CA HIS A 100 -8.63 -15.05 8.16
C HIS A 100 -8.56 -16.26 7.19
N GLN A 101 -9.10 -16.13 5.98
CA GLN A 101 -9.17 -17.18 4.96
C GLN A 101 -8.11 -17.02 3.89
N SER A 102 -7.79 -15.78 3.54
CA SER A 102 -6.81 -15.47 2.51
C SER A 102 -6.00 -14.22 2.85
N TYR A 103 -4.82 -14.13 2.24
CA TYR A 103 -3.97 -12.96 2.34
C TYR A 103 -3.21 -12.68 1.05
N TYR A 104 -2.78 -11.44 0.91
CA TYR A 104 -1.89 -10.96 -0.14
C TYR A 104 -0.83 -10.07 0.50
N ASP A 105 0.44 -10.33 0.19
CA ASP A 105 1.57 -9.53 0.64
C ASP A 105 2.05 -8.59 -0.47
N LEU A 106 2.00 -7.28 -0.20
CA LEU A 106 2.48 -6.23 -1.10
C LEU A 106 3.78 -5.65 -0.54
N GLU A 107 4.89 -5.89 -1.23
CA GLU A 107 6.17 -5.25 -0.93
C GLU A 107 6.24 -3.88 -1.61
N LEU A 108 6.47 -2.84 -0.82
CA LEU A 108 6.57 -1.46 -1.28
C LEU A 108 7.97 -0.93 -0.98
N GLN A 109 8.71 -0.68 -2.05
CA GLN A 109 10.00 0.00 -1.98
C GLN A 109 9.84 1.45 -2.43
N LYS A 110 10.25 2.38 -1.57
CA LYS A 110 10.21 3.81 -1.83
C LYS A 110 11.60 4.35 -2.11
N PRO A 111 11.86 4.88 -3.31
CA PRO A 111 13.13 5.56 -3.61
C PRO A 111 13.38 6.79 -2.74
N ASP A 112 12.32 7.54 -2.40
CA ASP A 112 12.38 8.69 -1.50
C ASP A 112 11.36 8.53 -0.35
N PRO A 113 11.82 8.28 0.90
CA PRO A 113 10.96 8.17 2.08
C PRO A 113 10.16 9.45 2.41
N LYS A 114 10.48 10.60 1.79
CA LYS A 114 9.72 11.85 1.98
C LYS A 114 8.48 11.92 1.09
N GLN A 115 8.44 11.11 0.04
CA GLN A 115 7.36 11.05 -0.91
C GLN A 115 6.16 10.30 -0.32
N ALA A 116 4.98 10.93 -0.39
CA ALA A 116 3.74 10.26 0.01
C ALA A 116 3.14 9.53 -1.19
N TYR A 117 2.63 8.33 -0.92
CA TYR A 117 1.96 7.46 -1.88
C TYR A 117 0.47 7.34 -1.52
N THR A 118 -0.37 7.27 -2.54
CA THR A 118 -1.76 6.82 -2.43
C THR A 118 -1.85 5.41 -2.97
N ILE A 119 -2.17 4.45 -2.11
CA ILE A 119 -2.34 3.04 -2.46
C ILE A 119 -3.84 2.80 -2.60
N SER A 120 -4.32 2.72 -3.84
CA SER A 120 -5.70 2.33 -4.14
C SER A 120 -5.77 0.81 -4.28
N LEU A 121 -6.70 0.18 -3.59
CA LEU A 121 -6.94 -1.26 -3.61
C LEU A 121 -8.37 -1.50 -4.09
N GLU A 122 -8.55 -2.49 -4.94
CA GLU A 122 -9.83 -2.98 -5.42
C GLU A 122 -9.83 -4.49 -5.21
N VAL A 123 -10.76 -4.97 -4.39
CA VAL A 123 -10.85 -6.39 -4.04
C VAL A 123 -12.16 -6.93 -4.58
N GLU A 124 -12.06 -7.85 -5.52
CA GLU A 124 -13.21 -8.43 -6.20
C GLU A 124 -13.13 -9.96 -6.21
N PRO A 125 -14.27 -10.65 -6.12
CA PRO A 125 -14.31 -12.07 -6.41
C PRO A 125 -13.95 -12.32 -7.87
N MET A 126 -13.09 -13.30 -8.13
CA MET A 126 -12.88 -13.78 -9.49
C MET A 126 -14.19 -14.34 -10.04
N SER A 127 -14.51 -13.99 -11.29
CA SER A 127 -15.76 -14.43 -11.92
C SER A 127 -15.87 -15.95 -12.04
N ASP A 128 -14.75 -16.66 -12.07
CA ASP A 128 -14.66 -18.10 -12.33
C ASP A 128 -14.11 -18.92 -11.15
N SER A 129 -13.89 -18.31 -9.97
CA SER A 129 -13.38 -19.03 -8.80
C SER A 129 -13.72 -18.35 -7.47
N ASP A 130 -13.74 -19.13 -6.40
CA ASP A 130 -13.95 -18.64 -5.02
C ASP A 130 -12.76 -17.83 -4.45
N THR A 131 -11.82 -17.42 -5.30
CA THR A 131 -10.65 -16.63 -4.90
C THR A 131 -10.90 -15.15 -5.13
N LEU A 132 -10.53 -14.34 -4.14
CA LEU A 132 -10.48 -12.89 -4.30
C LEU A 132 -9.22 -12.50 -5.06
N VAL A 133 -9.34 -11.49 -5.91
CA VAL A 133 -8.21 -10.80 -6.53
C VAL A 133 -8.06 -9.43 -5.90
N VAL A 134 -6.81 -9.06 -5.62
CA VAL A 134 -6.44 -7.70 -5.27
C VAL A 134 -5.87 -7.06 -6.52
N ASP A 135 -6.60 -6.09 -7.06
CA ASP A 135 -6.10 -5.13 -8.03
C ASP A 135 -5.72 -3.86 -7.25
N GLY A 136 -4.62 -3.22 -7.60
CA GLY A 136 -4.23 -1.99 -6.95
C GLY A 136 -3.35 -1.10 -7.77
N LEU A 137 -3.37 0.17 -7.38
CA LEU A 137 -2.60 1.24 -7.99
C LEU A 137 -1.88 2.04 -6.91
N ILE A 138 -0.56 2.09 -7.00
CA ILE A 138 0.29 2.93 -6.16
C ILE A 138 0.56 4.22 -6.94
N ILE A 139 -0.02 5.31 -6.47
CA ILE A 139 0.14 6.63 -7.10
C ILE A 139 1.14 7.44 -6.26
N PRO A 140 2.38 7.65 -6.75
CA PRO A 140 3.30 8.59 -6.14
C PRO A 140 2.87 10.03 -6.44
N GLN A 141 3.24 10.99 -5.58
CA GLN A 141 3.04 12.42 -5.89
C GLN A 141 3.80 12.92 -7.14
N LYS A 142 4.83 12.17 -7.54
CA LYS A 142 5.72 12.49 -8.65
C LYS A 142 6.25 11.20 -9.24
N GLY A 143 6.11 11.03 -10.55
CA GLY A 143 6.45 9.80 -11.26
C GLY A 143 5.22 9.05 -11.71
N ASP A 144 5.44 7.87 -12.29
CA ASP A 144 4.40 7.04 -12.86
C ASP A 144 3.69 6.20 -11.80
N ALA A 145 2.39 5.96 -12.01
CA ALA A 145 1.62 5.07 -11.14
C ALA A 145 2.03 3.61 -11.41
N MET A 146 2.14 2.82 -10.34
CA MET A 146 2.48 1.40 -10.43
C MET A 146 1.21 0.59 -10.22
N HIS A 147 0.87 -0.25 -11.20
CA HIS A 147 -0.27 -1.16 -11.14
C HIS A 147 0.18 -2.54 -10.69
N PHE A 148 -0.64 -3.21 -9.89
CA PHE A 148 -0.45 -4.60 -9.51
C PHE A 148 -1.82 -5.30 -9.47
N ALA A 149 -1.85 -6.56 -9.89
CA ALA A 149 -3.04 -7.39 -9.79
C ALA A 149 -2.62 -8.83 -9.51
N SER A 150 -3.20 -9.44 -8.48
CA SER A 150 -2.86 -10.81 -8.11
C SER A 150 -3.97 -11.47 -7.27
N PRO A 151 -4.16 -12.78 -7.40
CA PRO A 151 -5.07 -13.52 -6.53
C PRO A 151 -4.54 -13.55 -5.09
N MET A 152 -5.45 -13.49 -4.12
CA MET A 152 -5.12 -13.72 -2.71
C MET A 152 -4.77 -15.19 -2.50
N MET A 153 -3.75 -15.43 -1.68
CA MET A 153 -3.33 -16.77 -1.28
C MET A 153 -4.14 -17.27 -0.10
N LYS A 154 -4.35 -18.59 -0.04
CA LYS A 154 -5.01 -19.21 1.12
C LYS A 154 -4.17 -19.05 2.39
N MET A 155 -4.83 -18.67 3.47
CA MET A 155 -4.25 -18.57 4.80
C MET A 155 -4.32 -19.94 5.50
N TYR A 156 -3.19 -20.42 6.01
CA TYR A 156 -3.13 -21.62 6.86
C TYR A 156 -3.26 -21.23 8.33
N SER A 157 -3.62 -22.17 9.20
CA SER A 157 -3.74 -21.92 10.64
C SER A 157 -2.44 -21.45 11.28
N ARG A 158 -1.30 -22.00 10.81
CA ARG A 158 0.05 -21.65 11.26
C ARG A 158 1.01 -21.71 10.07
N PHE A 159 1.69 -20.60 9.78
CA PHE A 159 2.71 -20.57 8.74
C PHE A 159 3.72 -19.45 8.97
N VAL A 160 4.87 -19.59 8.32
CA VAL A 160 5.95 -18.61 8.31
C VAL A 160 6.21 -18.18 6.87
N ILE A 161 6.34 -16.88 6.66
CA ILE A 161 6.80 -16.29 5.41
C ILE A 161 8.23 -15.81 5.61
N THR A 162 9.15 -16.32 4.79
CA THR A 162 10.56 -15.94 4.81
C THR A 162 10.92 -15.22 3.51
N TYR A 163 11.49 -14.02 3.63
CA TYR A 163 11.91 -13.18 2.52
C TYR A 163 13.42 -13.34 2.28
N ASN A 164 13.80 -14.24 1.35
CA ASN A 164 15.18 -14.72 1.23
C ASN A 164 16.21 -13.69 0.72
N HIS A 165 15.76 -12.59 0.08
CA HIS A 165 16.62 -11.56 -0.52
C HIS A 165 16.85 -10.30 0.33
N LYS A 166 16.46 -10.32 1.60
CA LYS A 166 16.72 -9.19 2.53
C LYS A 166 18.07 -9.31 3.28
N LEU A 167 18.96 -10.17 2.81
CA LEU A 167 20.36 -10.21 3.25
C LEU A 167 21.13 -9.10 2.51
N PRO A 168 22.11 -8.45 3.16
CA PRO A 168 22.80 -7.29 2.59
C PRO A 168 23.37 -7.64 1.22
N GLN A 169 23.24 -6.69 0.27
CA GLN A 169 23.85 -6.84 -1.05
C GLN A 169 25.34 -7.19 -0.86
N PRO A 170 25.86 -8.19 -1.58
CA PRO A 170 27.26 -8.55 -1.46
C PRO A 170 28.13 -7.33 -1.83
N PRO A 171 29.34 -7.20 -1.25
CA PRO A 171 30.24 -6.12 -1.57
C PRO A 171 30.46 -5.99 -3.09
N PRO A 172 30.65 -4.77 -3.62
CA PRO A 172 30.75 -4.50 -5.06
C PRO A 172 31.86 -5.29 -5.78
N ASP A 173 32.83 -5.85 -5.06
CA ASP A 173 33.93 -6.67 -5.60
C ASP A 173 33.58 -8.16 -5.73
N SER A 174 32.36 -8.58 -5.35
CA SER A 174 31.96 -9.98 -5.39
C SER A 174 31.42 -10.36 -6.77
N THR A 175 32.27 -10.97 -7.59
CA THR A 175 31.90 -11.54 -8.90
C THR A 175 31.06 -12.83 -8.81
N ALA A 176 30.68 -13.26 -7.60
CA ALA A 176 30.20 -14.61 -7.35
C ALA A 176 28.68 -14.80 -7.25
N ILE A 177 27.85 -13.76 -7.32
CA ILE A 177 26.39 -13.93 -7.20
C ILE A 177 25.68 -13.18 -8.31
N ARG A 178 25.44 -13.88 -9.42
CA ARG A 178 24.42 -13.47 -10.41
C ARG A 178 23.09 -13.44 -9.66
N GLY A 179 22.40 -12.29 -9.76
CA GLY A 179 21.15 -12.00 -9.05
C GLY A 179 20.24 -13.21 -8.98
N HIS A 180 20.07 -13.73 -7.77
CA HIS A 180 19.02 -14.69 -7.50
C HIS A 180 17.70 -13.93 -7.59
N GLU A 181 16.72 -14.50 -8.29
CA GLU A 181 15.38 -13.95 -8.36
C GLU A 181 14.80 -13.83 -6.94
N PRO A 182 13.97 -12.79 -6.67
CA PRO A 182 13.33 -12.65 -5.37
C PRO A 182 12.51 -13.92 -5.07
N SER A 183 13.01 -14.74 -4.16
CA SER A 183 12.32 -15.94 -3.69
C SER A 183 11.73 -15.69 -2.32
N LYS A 184 10.41 -15.89 -2.23
CA LYS A 184 9.68 -15.99 -0.96
C LYS A 184 9.42 -17.45 -0.67
N THR A 185 9.59 -17.85 0.59
CA THR A 185 9.30 -19.22 1.04
C THR A 185 8.18 -19.17 2.06
N ILE A 186 7.15 -19.99 1.85
CA ILE A 186 6.05 -20.16 2.79
C ILE A 186 6.19 -21.53 3.43
N THR A 187 6.51 -21.56 4.72
CA THR A 187 6.62 -22.78 5.50
C THR A 187 5.35 -22.97 6.31
N ILE A 188 4.56 -23.98 5.95
CA ILE A 188 3.35 -24.33 6.71
C ILE A 188 3.78 -25.14 7.93
N LEU A 189 3.41 -24.65 9.11
CA LEU A 189 3.70 -25.34 10.36
C LEU A 189 2.58 -26.36 10.60
N LYS A 190 2.92 -27.64 10.51
CA LYS A 190 2.01 -28.71 10.93
C LYS A 190 1.98 -28.73 12.45
N ASN A 191 0.77 -28.82 13.01
CA ASN A 191 0.58 -29.25 14.40
C ASN A 191 1.04 -30.70 14.55
#